data_AF-A0A814S8B6-F1
#
_entry.id   AF-A0A814S8B6-F1
#
_cell.length_a   1.000
_cell.length_b   1.000
_cell.length_c   1.000
_cell.angle_alpha   90.00
_cell.angle_beta   90.00
_cell.angle_gamma   90.00
#
_symmetry.space_group_name_H-M   'P 1'
#
loop_
_entity.id
_entity.type
_entity.pdbx_description
1 polymer ?
#
loop_
_entity_poly.entity_id
_entity_poly.type
_entity_poly.pdbx_seq_one_letter_code
_entity_poly.pdbx_strand_id
1 'polypeptide(L)'
;MSIESTFDSQIHTYQQLYFQHHNNRREDQKILLEPLEQLNYEIKTCLADDKRAYDTAKNIFYQKFNVFKRLFTHSASRYKQDSIQPLKQIYQQRKNLAIKASELYHETTLETNPLEIRTHWNGSIAVVYNPVTGRAEWKQYWHGGIHGVFNPVTRTIEWQDELGTGIFGIFNPKLNIVEWKKFNKGSCHGVYNPSIDDIEWQISFHSGIGGVYNPLTEQVEWKTSFNGGVVGYFDHETQTVKWIEKWHHGIALIIWDSTMNTYLTTASCGWYNS
;
A
#
# COMPACT_ATOMS: atom_id res chain seq x y z
N MET A 1 -0.98 38.37 6.35
CA MET A 1 -1.50 37.00 6.60
C MET A 1 -0.71 36.41 7.74
N SER A 2 -1.36 36.03 8.85
CA SER A 2 -0.67 35.48 10.03
C SER A 2 -0.21 34.04 9.76
N ILE A 3 0.88 33.60 10.39
CA ILE A 3 1.43 32.22 10.27
C ILE A 3 0.39 31.15 10.67
N GLU A 4 -0.52 31.49 11.58
CA GLU A 4 -1.65 30.62 11.98
C GLU A 4 -2.64 30.41 10.82
N SER A 5 -2.98 31.47 10.07
CA SER A 5 -3.91 31.36 8.93
C SER A 5 -3.39 30.46 7.80
N THR A 6 -2.08 30.39 7.61
CA THR A 6 -1.47 29.49 6.60
C THR A 6 -1.35 28.05 7.10
N PHE A 7 -1.13 27.82 8.39
CA PHE A 7 -1.10 26.46 8.96
C PHE A 7 -2.48 25.80 8.94
N ASP A 8 -3.53 26.53 9.36
CA ASP A 8 -4.90 26.01 9.37
C ASP A 8 -5.38 25.66 7.97
N SER A 9 -5.01 26.48 6.97
CA SER A 9 -5.27 26.21 5.55
C SER A 9 -4.62 24.90 5.10
N GLN A 10 -3.35 24.65 5.45
CA GLN A 10 -2.65 23.41 5.10
C GLN A 10 -3.27 22.18 5.77
N ILE A 11 -3.72 22.30 7.03
CA ILE A 11 -4.46 21.22 7.70
C ILE A 11 -5.76 20.92 6.95
N HIS A 12 -6.52 21.96 6.61
CA HIS A 12 -7.80 21.79 5.93
C HIS A 12 -7.63 21.10 4.57
N THR A 13 -6.67 21.58 3.76
CA THR A 13 -6.33 20.95 2.47
C THR A 13 -5.91 19.50 2.65
N TYR A 14 -5.04 19.20 3.63
CA TYR A 14 -4.66 17.81 3.93
C TYR A 14 -5.87 16.94 4.26
N GLN A 15 -6.78 17.41 5.11
CA GLN A 15 -7.97 16.65 5.50
C GLN A 15 -8.90 16.38 4.30
N GLN A 16 -9.08 17.36 3.42
CA GLN A 16 -9.86 17.19 2.19
C GLN A 16 -9.23 16.14 1.27
N LEU A 17 -7.93 16.24 1.00
CA LEU A 17 -7.21 15.29 0.13
C LEU A 17 -7.18 13.89 0.75
N TYR A 18 -6.99 13.79 2.06
CA TYR A 18 -7.05 12.52 2.78
C TYR A 18 -8.43 11.87 2.67
N PHE A 19 -9.49 12.65 2.83
CA PHE A 19 -10.85 12.17 2.65
C PHE A 19 -11.12 11.72 1.21
N GLN A 20 -10.67 12.48 0.21
CA GLN A 20 -10.79 12.11 -1.19
C GLN A 20 -10.04 10.82 -1.50
N HIS A 21 -8.81 10.66 -1.02
CA HIS A 21 -8.01 9.45 -1.21
C HIS A 21 -8.76 8.18 -0.76
N HIS A 22 -9.39 8.22 0.41
CA HIS A 22 -10.10 7.07 0.98
C HIS A 22 -11.42 6.73 0.28
N ASN A 23 -12.06 7.70 -0.36
CA ASN A 23 -13.34 7.51 -1.03
C ASN A 23 -13.20 7.31 -2.54
N ASN A 24 -12.09 7.76 -3.13
CA ASN A 24 -11.84 7.58 -4.55
C ASN A 24 -11.40 6.15 -4.85
N ARG A 25 -11.84 5.68 -6.00
CA ARG A 25 -11.41 4.41 -6.57
C ARG A 25 -9.93 4.49 -6.93
N ARG A 26 -9.26 3.34 -7.01
CA ARG A 26 -7.82 3.22 -7.29
C ARG A 26 -7.48 3.85 -8.64
N GLU A 27 -8.28 3.60 -9.66
CA GLU A 27 -8.13 4.15 -11.01
C GLU A 27 -8.18 5.70 -11.04
N ASP A 28 -8.85 6.32 -10.08
CA ASP A 28 -9.05 7.77 -10.03
C ASP A 28 -8.01 8.50 -9.16
N GLN A 29 -7.11 7.78 -8.48
CA GLN A 29 -6.16 8.36 -7.52
C GLN A 29 -5.20 9.38 -8.15
N LYS A 30 -4.96 9.28 -9.47
CA LYS A 30 -4.07 10.19 -10.21
C LYS A 30 -4.45 11.66 -10.08
N ILE A 31 -5.73 11.97 -9.92
CA ILE A 31 -6.20 13.36 -9.77
C ILE A 31 -5.69 14.03 -8.49
N LEU A 32 -5.24 13.26 -7.50
CA LEU A 32 -4.79 13.76 -6.21
C LEU A 32 -3.28 14.05 -6.16
N LEU A 33 -2.50 13.56 -7.14
CA LEU A 33 -1.03 13.66 -7.10
C LEU A 33 -0.54 15.10 -7.13
N GLU A 34 -1.01 15.91 -8.06
CA GLU A 34 -0.58 17.31 -8.21
C GLU A 34 -0.97 18.16 -6.97
N PRO A 35 -2.23 18.13 -6.47
CA PRO A 35 -2.57 18.81 -5.22
C PRO A 35 -1.74 18.37 -4.01
N LEU A 36 -1.45 17.07 -3.88
CA LEU A 36 -0.63 16.54 -2.77
C LEU A 36 0.85 16.94 -2.89
N GLU A 37 1.39 16.98 -4.10
CA GLU A 37 2.75 17.46 -4.36
C GLU A 37 2.88 18.93 -3.98
N GLN A 38 1.92 19.76 -4.43
CA GLN A 38 1.86 21.18 -4.10
C GLN A 38 1.76 21.41 -2.58
N LEU A 39 0.84 20.71 -1.90
CA LEU A 39 0.70 20.77 -0.44
C LEU A 39 2.00 20.38 0.28
N ASN A 40 2.67 19.31 -0.17
CA ASN A 40 3.95 18.88 0.40
C ASN A 40 5.04 19.94 0.22
N TYR A 41 5.10 20.59 -0.93
CA TYR A 41 6.04 21.67 -1.21
C TYR A 41 5.80 22.87 -0.26
N GLU A 42 4.54 23.28 -0.11
CA GLU A 42 4.15 24.39 0.78
C GLU A 42 4.47 24.10 2.24
N ILE A 43 4.12 22.91 2.73
CA ILE A 43 4.42 22.50 4.11
C ILE A 43 5.93 22.50 4.36
N LYS A 44 6.73 21.94 3.44
CA LYS A 44 8.20 21.89 3.58
C LYS A 44 8.82 23.28 3.62
N THR A 45 8.32 24.20 2.79
CA THR A 45 8.77 25.59 2.75
C THR A 45 8.49 26.28 4.08
N CYS A 46 7.25 26.22 4.58
CA CYS A 46 6.89 26.80 5.86
C CYS A 46 7.62 26.14 7.06
N LEU A 47 7.88 24.83 6.99
CA LEU A 47 8.56 24.10 8.07
C LEU A 47 10.00 24.60 8.27
N ALA A 48 10.69 24.97 7.19
CA ALA A 48 12.03 25.55 7.27
C ALA A 48 12.00 26.92 7.98
N ASP A 49 11.00 27.74 7.69
CA ASP A 49 10.81 29.05 8.31
C ASP A 49 10.40 28.93 9.78
N ASP A 50 9.47 28.04 10.12
CA ASP A 50 9.07 27.78 11.52
C ASP A 50 10.25 27.28 12.36
N LYS A 51 11.07 26.38 11.79
CA LYS A 51 12.29 25.92 12.46
C LYS A 51 13.25 27.08 12.71
N ARG A 52 13.47 27.94 11.71
CA ARG A 52 14.34 29.12 11.83
C ARG A 52 13.81 30.07 12.90
N ALA A 53 12.51 30.37 12.90
CA ALA A 53 11.88 31.23 13.89
C ALA A 53 12.03 30.67 15.31
N TYR A 54 11.77 29.37 15.50
CA TYR A 54 11.97 28.68 16.77
C TYR A 54 13.44 28.73 17.24
N ASP A 55 14.39 28.39 16.36
CA ASP A 55 15.82 28.39 16.68
C ASP A 55 16.32 29.81 17.00
N THR A 56 15.87 30.83 16.27
CA THR A 56 16.18 32.24 16.56
C THR A 56 15.63 32.67 17.91
N ALA A 57 14.36 32.40 18.22
CA ALA A 57 13.76 32.75 19.51
C ALA A 57 14.46 32.04 20.68
N LYS A 58 14.81 30.76 20.48
CA LYS A 58 15.60 29.96 21.42
C LYS A 58 17.00 30.54 21.63
N ASN A 59 17.70 30.92 20.57
CA ASN A 59 19.03 31.51 20.65
C ASN A 59 19.01 32.88 21.37
N ILE A 60 18.03 33.74 21.06
CA ILE A 60 17.83 35.03 21.75
C ILE A 60 17.62 34.80 23.24
N PHE A 61 16.80 33.81 23.61
CA PHE A 61 16.56 33.46 25.00
C PHE A 61 17.84 33.07 25.74
N TYR A 62 18.67 32.21 25.15
CA TYR A 62 19.93 31.78 25.78
C TYR A 62 20.97 32.90 25.83
N GLN A 63 21.13 33.68 24.76
CA GLN A 63 22.08 34.81 24.72
C GLN A 63 21.72 35.91 25.72
N LYS A 64 20.43 36.23 25.85
CA LYS A 64 19.94 37.26 26.77
C LYS A 64 19.47 36.70 28.11
N PHE A 65 19.77 35.44 28.43
CA PHE A 65 19.26 34.76 29.61
C PHE A 65 19.57 35.52 30.92
N ASN A 66 20.82 35.98 31.07
CA ASN A 66 21.23 36.76 32.24
C ASN A 66 20.56 38.14 32.30
N VAL A 67 20.27 38.74 31.14
CA VAL A 67 19.53 40.01 31.04
C VAL A 67 18.06 39.80 31.42
N PHE A 68 17.42 38.75 30.89
CA PHE A 68 16.05 38.40 31.24
C PHE A 68 15.90 38.02 32.72
N LYS A 69 16.88 37.32 33.29
CA LYS A 69 16.92 36.97 34.72
C LYS A 69 17.07 38.20 35.62
N ARG A 70 17.80 39.23 35.19
CA ARG A 70 18.02 40.48 35.93
C ARG A 70 16.87 41.47 35.81
N LEU A 71 16.33 41.64 34.60
CA LEU A 71 15.22 42.54 34.36
C LEU A 71 13.91 42.02 34.95
N PHE A 72 13.83 40.70 35.17
CA PHE A 72 12.62 40.10 35.67
C PHE A 72 12.92 38.85 36.53
N THR A 73 12.67 38.97 37.83
CA THR A 73 12.78 37.87 38.80
C THR A 73 11.81 36.70 38.52
N HIS A 74 10.79 36.90 37.68
CA HIS A 74 9.80 35.89 37.27
C HIS A 74 9.62 35.74 35.74
N SER A 75 10.35 36.45 34.85
CA SER A 75 9.99 36.47 33.41
C SER A 75 10.82 35.59 32.47
N ALA A 76 11.97 35.04 32.86
CA ALA A 76 12.68 34.14 31.94
C ALA A 76 11.79 32.93 31.56
N SER A 77 11.00 32.43 32.52
CA SER A 77 9.93 31.45 32.29
C SER A 77 8.81 32.02 31.41
N ARG A 78 8.40 33.27 31.63
CA ARG A 78 7.34 33.95 30.86
C ARG A 78 7.73 34.19 29.40
N TYR A 79 8.93 34.70 29.09
CA TYR A 79 9.42 34.82 27.71
C TYR A 79 9.52 33.46 27.03
N LYS A 80 9.98 32.42 27.76
CA LYS A 80 9.98 31.06 27.23
C LYS A 80 8.55 30.59 26.91
N GLN A 81 7.58 30.87 27.77
CA GLN A 81 6.17 30.51 27.57
C GLN A 81 5.51 31.31 26.45
N ASP A 82 5.72 32.62 26.38
CA ASP A 82 4.99 33.52 25.48
C ASP A 82 5.63 33.58 24.09
N SER A 83 6.96 33.45 24.00
CA SER A 83 7.71 33.68 22.75
C SER A 83 8.35 32.42 22.15
N ILE A 84 8.61 31.37 22.94
CA ILE A 84 9.31 30.16 22.46
C ILE A 84 8.36 28.97 22.34
N GLN A 85 7.49 28.72 23.33
CA GLN A 85 6.59 27.56 23.29
C GLN A 85 5.62 27.58 22.11
N PRO A 86 4.98 28.71 21.72
CA PRO A 86 4.07 28.72 20.58
C PRO A 86 4.79 28.39 19.28
N LEU A 87 6.00 28.95 19.07
CA LEU A 87 6.82 28.63 17.89
C LEU A 87 7.25 27.16 17.87
N LYS A 88 7.60 26.61 19.03
CA LYS A 88 7.93 25.18 19.16
C LYS A 88 6.72 24.30 18.81
N GLN A 89 5.53 24.66 19.30
CA GLN A 89 4.29 23.94 19.03
C GLN A 89 3.96 23.96 17.54
N ILE A 90 3.95 25.14 16.91
CA ILE A 90 3.72 25.29 15.47
C ILE A 90 4.73 24.45 14.66
N TYR A 91 6.03 24.56 14.98
CA TYR A 91 7.07 23.75 14.34
C TYR A 91 6.81 22.24 14.47
N GLN A 92 6.45 21.76 15.67
CA GLN A 92 6.16 20.33 15.89
C GLN A 92 4.91 19.86 15.16
N GLN A 93 3.84 20.67 15.17
CA GLN A 93 2.60 20.36 14.47
C GLN A 93 2.81 20.33 12.95
N ARG A 94 3.52 21.31 12.39
CA ARG A 94 3.85 21.31 10.96
C ARG A 94 4.80 20.20 10.57
N LYS A 95 5.75 19.82 11.43
CA LYS A 95 6.59 18.64 11.21
C LYS A 95 5.75 17.36 11.13
N ASN A 96 4.76 17.19 12.01
CA ASN A 96 3.86 16.04 11.97
C ASN A 96 2.98 16.06 10.71
N LEU A 97 2.48 17.23 10.31
CA LEU A 97 1.72 17.38 9.07
C LEU A 97 2.57 17.04 7.84
N ALA A 98 3.84 17.44 7.81
CA ALA A 98 4.77 17.12 6.73
C ALA A 98 4.97 15.61 6.56
N ILE A 99 5.07 14.86 7.67
CA ILE A 99 5.16 13.40 7.66
C ILE A 99 3.89 12.81 7.04
N LYS A 100 2.72 13.20 7.57
CA LYS A 100 1.43 12.70 7.09
C LYS A 100 1.16 13.00 5.62
N ALA A 101 1.47 14.20 5.15
CA ALA A 101 1.30 14.59 3.75
C ALA A 101 2.28 13.84 2.82
N SER A 102 3.49 13.55 3.30
CA SER A 102 4.47 12.76 2.54
C SER A 102 4.05 11.29 2.46
N GLU A 103 3.53 10.71 3.56
CA GLU A 103 2.98 9.36 3.60
C GLU A 103 1.79 9.22 2.64
N LEU A 104 0.81 10.13 2.71
CA LEU A 104 -0.35 10.12 1.82
C LEU A 104 0.03 10.27 0.34
N TYR A 105 0.99 11.15 0.02
CA TYR A 105 1.51 11.29 -1.34
C TYR A 105 2.19 10.02 -1.83
N HIS A 106 2.98 9.37 -0.98
CA HIS A 106 3.63 8.10 -1.31
C HIS A 106 2.60 6.99 -1.56
N GLU A 107 1.63 6.82 -0.66
CA GLU A 107 0.54 5.85 -0.80
C GLU A 107 -0.26 6.08 -2.08
N THR A 108 -0.67 7.33 -2.34
CA THR A 108 -1.39 7.69 -3.56
C THR A 108 -0.57 7.36 -4.81
N THR A 109 0.73 7.68 -4.80
CA THR A 109 1.65 7.36 -5.91
C THR A 109 1.72 5.87 -6.16
N LEU A 110 1.84 5.05 -5.10
CA LEU A 110 1.83 3.59 -5.23
C LEU A 110 0.54 3.07 -5.86
N GLU A 111 -0.61 3.62 -5.45
CA GLU A 111 -1.91 3.22 -5.97
C GLU A 111 -2.15 3.62 -7.43
N THR A 112 -1.51 4.71 -7.89
CA THR A 112 -1.59 5.12 -9.30
C THR A 112 -0.81 4.21 -10.24
N ASN A 113 0.08 3.37 -9.72
CA ASN A 113 0.82 2.45 -10.56
C ASN A 113 -0.13 1.38 -11.13
N PRO A 114 -0.11 1.16 -12.46
CA PRO A 114 -0.92 0.13 -13.09
C PRO A 114 -0.46 -1.27 -12.66
N LEU A 115 0.79 -1.42 -12.21
CA LEU A 115 1.34 -2.66 -11.68
C LEU A 115 1.94 -2.37 -10.30
N GLU A 116 1.47 -3.08 -9.28
CA GLU A 116 2.01 -3.01 -7.92
C GLU A 116 2.32 -4.42 -7.41
N ILE A 117 3.51 -4.58 -6.85
CA ILE A 117 3.99 -5.83 -6.27
C ILE A 117 4.30 -5.57 -4.80
N ARG A 118 3.79 -6.43 -3.92
CA ARG A 118 4.23 -6.48 -2.52
C ARG A 118 4.74 -7.86 -2.16
N THR A 119 5.75 -7.87 -1.31
CA THR A 119 6.36 -9.10 -0.80
C THR A 119 6.27 -9.16 0.71
N HIS A 120 6.26 -10.37 1.26
CA HIS A 120 6.30 -10.58 2.70
C HIS A 120 7.31 -11.66 3.05
N TRP A 121 8.29 -11.32 3.87
CA TRP A 121 9.36 -12.23 4.30
C TRP A 121 8.80 -13.30 5.23
N ASN A 122 9.20 -14.56 5.05
CA ASN A 122 8.81 -15.67 5.94
C ASN A 122 7.28 -15.81 6.17
N GLY A 123 6.47 -15.41 5.19
CA GLY A 123 5.05 -15.70 5.15
C GLY A 123 4.43 -15.49 3.76
N SER A 124 3.11 -15.55 3.73
CA SER A 124 2.32 -15.31 2.54
C SER A 124 1.75 -13.88 2.57
N ILE A 125 1.51 -13.34 1.38
CA ILE A 125 0.80 -12.09 1.18
C ILE A 125 -0.19 -12.29 0.05
N ALA A 126 -1.38 -11.73 0.18
CA ALA A 126 -2.42 -11.76 -0.83
C ALA A 126 -3.02 -10.37 -1.02
N VAL A 127 -3.48 -10.13 -2.25
CA VAL A 127 -4.18 -8.92 -2.65
C VAL A 127 -5.45 -9.28 -3.38
N VAL A 128 -6.50 -8.53 -3.14
CA VAL A 128 -7.76 -8.64 -3.88
C VAL A 128 -8.23 -7.23 -4.23
N TYR A 129 -8.56 -7.02 -5.50
CA TYR A 129 -9.23 -5.79 -5.91
C TYR A 129 -10.73 -5.94 -5.70
N ASN A 130 -11.34 -4.99 -4.99
CA ASN A 130 -12.77 -4.93 -4.78
C ASN A 130 -13.38 -3.94 -5.78
N PRO A 131 -14.04 -4.41 -6.86
CA PRO A 131 -14.61 -3.52 -7.86
C PRO A 131 -15.79 -2.69 -7.32
N VAL A 132 -16.42 -3.08 -6.21
CA VAL A 132 -17.52 -2.33 -5.59
C VAL A 132 -17.00 -1.03 -4.96
N THR A 133 -15.90 -1.13 -4.20
CA THR A 133 -15.28 0.03 -3.55
C THR A 133 -14.22 0.69 -4.43
N GLY A 134 -13.74 -0.01 -5.44
CA GLY A 134 -12.60 0.40 -6.27
C GLY A 134 -11.27 0.37 -5.53
N ARG A 135 -11.15 -0.38 -4.43
CA ARG A 135 -9.93 -0.42 -3.58
C ARG A 135 -9.32 -1.82 -3.59
N ALA A 136 -8.00 -1.88 -3.38
CA ALA A 136 -7.29 -3.12 -3.17
C ALA A 136 -7.18 -3.43 -1.67
N GLU A 137 -7.51 -4.65 -1.27
CA GLU A 137 -7.35 -5.14 0.10
C GLU A 137 -6.16 -6.10 0.17
N TRP A 138 -5.26 -5.86 1.11
CA TRP A 138 -4.04 -6.64 1.30
C TRP A 138 -4.09 -7.37 2.64
N LYS A 139 -3.67 -8.64 2.66
CA LYS A 139 -3.46 -9.39 3.89
C LYS A 139 -2.15 -10.16 3.87
N GLN A 140 -1.53 -10.29 5.03
CA GLN A 140 -0.30 -11.02 5.25
C GLN A 140 -0.53 -12.09 6.31
N TYR A 141 0.18 -13.22 6.19
CA TYR A 141 0.09 -14.30 7.16
C TYR A 141 1.45 -14.97 7.34
N TRP A 142 1.87 -15.13 8.60
CA TRP A 142 3.16 -15.70 8.96
C TRP A 142 3.10 -17.23 9.01
N HIS A 143 4.12 -17.90 8.45
CA HIS A 143 4.27 -19.36 8.52
C HIS A 143 3.08 -20.19 7.98
N GLY A 144 2.25 -19.62 7.11
CA GLY A 144 1.12 -20.30 6.49
C GLY A 144 0.70 -19.68 5.18
N GLY A 145 -0.33 -20.25 4.57
CA GLY A 145 -0.97 -19.72 3.37
C GLY A 145 -2.07 -18.73 3.73
N ILE A 146 -2.22 -17.69 2.90
CA ILE A 146 -3.39 -16.83 2.88
C ILE A 146 -3.73 -16.51 1.43
N HIS A 147 -5.01 -16.54 1.10
CA HIS A 147 -5.50 -16.08 -0.19
C HIS A 147 -6.87 -15.42 -0.03
N GLY A 148 -7.16 -14.48 -0.93
CA GLY A 148 -8.45 -13.82 -0.99
C GLY A 148 -9.01 -13.88 -2.40
N VAL A 149 -10.34 -13.85 -2.52
CA VAL A 149 -11.04 -13.84 -3.81
C VAL A 149 -12.22 -12.90 -3.70
N PHE A 150 -12.40 -12.03 -4.69
CA PHE A 150 -13.64 -11.27 -4.80
C PHE A 150 -14.73 -12.18 -5.39
N ASN A 151 -15.82 -12.37 -4.65
CA ASN A 151 -16.98 -13.10 -5.13
C ASN A 151 -17.98 -12.09 -5.75
N PRO A 152 -18.17 -12.08 -7.09
CA PRO A 152 -19.07 -11.14 -7.76
C PRO A 152 -20.56 -11.39 -7.46
N VAL A 153 -20.93 -12.59 -6.99
CA VAL A 153 -22.31 -12.94 -6.64
C VAL A 153 -22.71 -12.29 -5.32
N THR A 154 -21.89 -12.46 -4.28
CA THR A 154 -22.13 -11.87 -2.96
C THR A 154 -21.63 -10.42 -2.86
N ARG A 155 -20.79 -9.99 -3.82
CA ARG A 155 -20.14 -8.68 -3.86
C ARG A 155 -19.22 -8.43 -2.65
N THR A 156 -18.62 -9.50 -2.13
CA THR A 156 -17.71 -9.45 -0.97
C THR A 156 -16.41 -10.16 -1.27
N ILE A 157 -15.36 -9.81 -0.55
CA ILE A 157 -14.11 -10.57 -0.57
C ILE A 157 -14.20 -11.72 0.42
N GLU A 158 -13.92 -12.92 -0.05
CA GLU A 158 -13.74 -14.11 0.76
C GLU A 158 -12.26 -14.32 1.04
N TRP A 159 -11.91 -14.60 2.29
CA TRP A 159 -10.54 -14.83 2.73
C TRP A 159 -10.42 -16.20 3.37
N GLN A 160 -9.31 -16.89 3.10
CA GLN A 160 -8.90 -18.07 3.86
C GLN A 160 -7.42 -18.01 4.19
N ASP A 161 -7.09 -18.43 5.40
CA ASP A 161 -5.74 -18.61 5.89
C ASP A 161 -5.61 -19.91 6.69
N GLU A 162 -4.41 -20.49 6.69
CA GLU A 162 -4.13 -21.75 7.38
C GLU A 162 -2.63 -21.93 7.59
N LEU A 163 -2.26 -22.34 8.82
CA LEU A 163 -0.88 -22.57 9.21
C LEU A 163 -0.30 -23.80 8.49
N GLY A 164 0.92 -23.71 7.97
CA GLY A 164 1.61 -24.86 7.36
C GLY A 164 0.94 -25.44 6.11
N THR A 165 0.05 -24.67 5.45
CA THR A 165 -0.74 -25.12 4.30
C THR A 165 -0.77 -24.03 3.24
N GLY A 166 -0.46 -24.37 1.99
CA GLY A 166 -0.69 -23.48 0.86
C GLY A 166 -2.17 -23.45 0.51
N ILE A 167 -2.74 -22.25 0.38
CA ILE A 167 -4.16 -22.05 0.04
C ILE A 167 -4.24 -21.17 -1.20
N PHE A 168 -5.15 -21.53 -2.10
CA PHE A 168 -5.50 -20.69 -3.24
C PHE A 168 -7.00 -20.76 -3.48
N GLY A 169 -7.59 -19.60 -3.72
CA GLY A 169 -8.99 -19.48 -4.09
C GLY A 169 -9.11 -18.84 -5.46
N ILE A 170 -10.12 -19.25 -6.22
CA ILE A 170 -10.48 -18.61 -7.48
C ILE A 170 -11.99 -18.66 -7.68
N PHE A 171 -12.56 -17.64 -8.30
CA PHE A 171 -13.97 -17.63 -8.63
C PHE A 171 -14.22 -18.49 -9.88
N ASN A 172 -15.13 -19.46 -9.77
CA ASN A 172 -15.61 -20.24 -10.91
C ASN A 172 -16.88 -19.58 -11.48
N PRO A 173 -16.81 -18.91 -12.66
CA PRO A 173 -17.96 -18.26 -13.26
C PRO A 173 -19.04 -19.23 -13.77
N LYS A 174 -18.68 -20.48 -14.11
CA LYS A 174 -19.64 -21.52 -14.52
C LYS A 174 -20.55 -21.93 -13.37
N LEU A 175 -19.96 -22.10 -12.19
CA LEU A 175 -20.67 -22.55 -10.99
C LEU A 175 -21.16 -21.39 -10.11
N ASN A 176 -20.72 -20.17 -10.38
CA ASN A 176 -21.02 -18.98 -9.57
C ASN A 176 -20.61 -19.11 -8.10
N ILE A 177 -19.48 -19.78 -7.84
CA ILE A 177 -18.93 -19.99 -6.49
C ILE A 177 -17.43 -19.73 -6.48
N VAL A 178 -16.88 -19.47 -5.29
CA VAL A 178 -15.43 -19.52 -5.10
C VAL A 178 -15.03 -20.96 -4.82
N GLU A 179 -14.07 -21.45 -5.59
CA GLU A 179 -13.43 -22.74 -5.34
C GLU A 179 -12.11 -22.53 -4.62
N TRP A 180 -11.88 -23.37 -3.61
CA TRP A 180 -10.71 -23.32 -2.76
C TRP A 180 -9.94 -24.61 -2.87
N LYS A 181 -8.62 -24.50 -3.04
CA LYS A 181 -7.70 -25.62 -2.93
C LYS A 181 -6.71 -25.37 -1.83
N LYS A 182 -6.38 -26.45 -1.12
CA LYS A 182 -5.45 -26.46 0.00
C LYS A 182 -4.44 -27.56 -0.20
N PHE A 183 -3.20 -27.31 0.19
CA PHE A 183 -2.13 -28.28 0.07
C PHE A 183 -1.12 -28.18 1.21
N ASN A 184 -1.05 -29.24 2.01
CA ASN A 184 -0.15 -29.31 3.15
C ASN A 184 1.29 -29.46 2.66
N LYS A 185 2.23 -28.78 3.32
CA LYS A 185 3.67 -28.88 2.99
C LYS A 185 4.05 -28.43 1.57
N GLY A 186 3.29 -27.49 1.01
CA GLY A 186 3.59 -26.93 -0.29
C GLY A 186 2.63 -25.82 -0.68
N SER A 187 2.60 -25.53 -1.96
CA SER A 187 1.77 -24.48 -2.56
C SER A 187 0.77 -25.08 -3.53
N CYS A 188 -0.34 -24.38 -3.73
CA CYS A 188 -1.28 -24.65 -4.81
C CYS A 188 -1.63 -23.33 -5.51
N HIS A 189 -2.02 -23.42 -6.77
CA HIS A 189 -2.45 -22.27 -7.56
C HIS A 189 -3.52 -22.74 -8.55
N GLY A 190 -4.53 -21.90 -8.76
CA GLY A 190 -5.64 -22.16 -9.66
C GLY A 190 -5.72 -21.08 -10.72
N VAL A 191 -6.02 -21.46 -11.96
CA VAL A 191 -6.25 -20.53 -13.06
C VAL A 191 -7.53 -20.95 -13.78
N TYR A 192 -8.44 -20.01 -13.98
CA TYR A 192 -9.62 -20.26 -14.79
C TYR A 192 -9.20 -20.26 -16.26
N ASN A 193 -9.40 -21.40 -16.95
CA ASN A 193 -9.15 -21.52 -18.37
C ASN A 193 -10.48 -21.42 -19.14
N PRO A 194 -10.75 -20.28 -19.80
CA PRO A 194 -12.01 -20.08 -20.55
C PRO A 194 -12.16 -21.00 -21.76
N SER A 195 -11.08 -21.54 -22.35
CA SER A 195 -11.17 -22.45 -23.51
C SER A 195 -11.71 -23.84 -23.15
N ILE A 196 -11.53 -24.27 -21.89
CA ILE A 196 -12.10 -25.52 -21.38
C ILE A 196 -13.28 -25.31 -20.42
N ASP A 197 -13.61 -24.05 -20.12
CA ASP A 197 -14.69 -23.67 -19.19
C ASP A 197 -14.54 -24.34 -17.81
N ASP A 198 -13.31 -24.37 -17.30
CA ASP A 198 -12.96 -25.00 -16.02
C ASP A 198 -11.70 -24.37 -15.38
N ILE A 199 -11.47 -24.69 -14.11
CA ILE A 199 -10.26 -24.27 -13.38
C ILE A 199 -9.18 -25.34 -13.51
N GLU A 200 -8.03 -24.94 -14.03
CA GLU A 200 -6.82 -25.75 -13.95
C GLU A 200 -6.11 -25.50 -12.62
N TRP A 201 -5.76 -26.58 -11.95
CA TRP A 201 -5.07 -26.53 -10.66
C TRP A 201 -3.70 -27.17 -10.74
N GLN A 202 -2.71 -26.51 -10.17
CA GLN A 202 -1.40 -27.11 -9.97
C GLN A 202 -0.93 -26.97 -8.53
N ILE A 203 -0.18 -27.97 -8.09
CA ILE A 203 0.42 -28.05 -6.75
C ILE A 203 1.93 -28.17 -6.89
N SER A 204 2.66 -27.68 -5.91
CA SER A 204 4.11 -27.85 -5.84
C SER A 204 4.56 -28.12 -4.41
N PHE A 205 5.40 -29.14 -4.24
CA PHE A 205 5.98 -29.48 -2.95
C PHE A 205 7.14 -28.56 -2.63
N HIS A 206 7.17 -28.02 -1.41
CA HIS A 206 8.28 -27.19 -0.90
C HIS A 206 8.72 -26.02 -1.80
N SER A 207 7.80 -25.46 -2.59
CA SER A 207 8.09 -24.38 -3.54
C SER A 207 6.84 -23.56 -3.80
N GLY A 208 7.01 -22.28 -4.14
CA GLY A 208 5.92 -21.44 -4.63
C GLY A 208 5.51 -21.87 -6.04
N ILE A 209 4.25 -21.63 -6.38
CA ILE A 209 3.71 -21.85 -7.71
C ILE A 209 2.83 -20.67 -8.15
N GLY A 210 2.88 -20.37 -9.45
CA GLY A 210 2.09 -19.36 -10.12
C GLY A 210 1.60 -19.90 -11.46
N GLY A 211 0.39 -19.53 -11.84
CA GLY A 211 -0.21 -19.88 -13.13
C GLY A 211 -0.76 -18.64 -13.84
N VAL A 212 -0.72 -18.66 -15.17
CA VAL A 212 -1.24 -17.57 -16.00
C VAL A 212 -1.92 -18.17 -17.23
N TYR A 213 -3.16 -17.77 -17.50
CA TYR A 213 -3.80 -18.12 -18.76
C TYR A 213 -3.20 -17.30 -19.90
N ASN A 214 -2.67 -17.95 -20.93
CA ASN A 214 -2.18 -17.30 -22.13
C ASN A 214 -3.30 -17.34 -23.21
N PRO A 215 -3.93 -16.20 -23.54
CA PRO A 215 -5.02 -16.15 -24.50
C PRO A 215 -4.60 -16.42 -25.96
N LEU A 216 -3.30 -16.40 -26.27
CA LEU A 216 -2.79 -16.66 -27.62
C LEU A 216 -2.61 -18.16 -27.89
N THR A 217 -2.21 -18.91 -26.86
CA THR A 217 -2.04 -20.36 -26.94
C THR A 217 -3.25 -21.12 -26.41
N GLU A 218 -4.19 -20.42 -25.75
CA GLU A 218 -5.36 -20.98 -25.09
C GLU A 218 -5.00 -22.00 -23.99
N GLN A 219 -3.82 -21.83 -23.39
CA GLN A 219 -3.26 -22.72 -22.39
C GLN A 219 -2.83 -21.97 -21.14
N VAL A 220 -2.87 -22.65 -20.00
CA VAL A 220 -2.29 -22.13 -18.77
C VAL A 220 -0.79 -22.43 -18.76
N GLU A 221 0.01 -21.38 -18.59
CA GLU A 221 1.43 -21.48 -18.33
C GLU A 221 1.70 -21.49 -16.82
N TRP A 222 2.62 -22.34 -16.40
CA TRP A 222 2.92 -22.58 -15.00
C TRP A 222 4.39 -22.33 -14.70
N LYS A 223 4.66 -21.78 -13.52
CA LYS A 223 6.02 -21.63 -13.01
C LYS A 223 6.10 -21.95 -11.53
N THR A 224 7.18 -22.63 -11.15
CA THR A 224 7.52 -22.92 -9.76
C THR A 224 8.79 -22.19 -9.37
N SER A 225 8.89 -21.74 -8.12
CA SER A 225 10.10 -21.14 -7.56
C SER A 225 10.49 -21.82 -6.27
N PHE A 226 11.74 -22.29 -6.20
CA PHE A 226 12.26 -23.00 -5.03
C PHE A 226 12.50 -22.03 -3.88
N ASN A 227 11.99 -22.35 -2.68
CA ASN A 227 12.10 -21.53 -1.47
C ASN A 227 11.64 -20.06 -1.65
N GLY A 228 10.64 -19.80 -2.48
CA GLY A 228 10.14 -18.45 -2.73
C GLY A 228 8.77 -18.46 -3.39
N GLY A 229 8.13 -17.30 -3.43
CA GLY A 229 6.89 -17.07 -4.16
C GLY A 229 7.16 -16.79 -5.63
N VAL A 230 6.17 -17.10 -6.46
CA VAL A 230 6.17 -16.77 -7.88
C VAL A 230 4.78 -16.39 -8.34
N VAL A 231 4.67 -15.24 -8.98
CA VAL A 231 3.43 -14.76 -9.61
C VAL A 231 3.71 -14.46 -11.07
N GLY A 232 2.69 -14.59 -11.90
CA GLY A 232 2.77 -14.22 -13.30
C GLY A 232 1.58 -13.41 -13.74
N TYR A 233 1.72 -12.76 -14.89
CA TYR A 233 0.63 -12.09 -15.59
C TYR A 233 0.89 -12.14 -17.10
N PHE A 234 -0.18 -12.01 -17.88
CA PHE A 234 -0.07 -11.85 -19.32
C PHE A 234 0.08 -10.37 -19.65
N ASP A 235 1.20 -10.02 -20.28
CA ASP A 235 1.46 -8.66 -20.73
C ASP A 235 0.87 -8.47 -22.13
N HIS A 236 -0.21 -7.68 -22.24
CA HIS A 236 -0.88 -7.41 -23.50
C HIS A 236 -0.06 -6.57 -24.47
N GLU A 237 0.90 -5.77 -24.00
CA GLU A 237 1.74 -4.94 -24.87
C GLU A 237 2.78 -5.79 -25.59
N THR A 238 3.46 -6.66 -24.83
CA THR A 238 4.48 -7.55 -25.40
C THR A 238 3.92 -8.90 -25.85
N GLN A 239 2.65 -9.18 -25.59
CA GLN A 239 1.98 -10.44 -25.91
C GLN A 239 2.69 -11.68 -25.33
N THR A 240 3.19 -11.56 -24.10
CA THR A 240 3.92 -12.65 -23.42
C THR A 240 3.55 -12.79 -21.95
N VAL A 241 3.68 -14.00 -21.42
CA VAL A 241 3.60 -14.22 -19.97
C VAL A 241 4.89 -13.70 -19.31
N LYS A 242 4.73 -12.87 -18.27
CA LYS A 242 5.81 -12.37 -17.43
C LYS A 242 5.75 -13.03 -16.06
N TRP A 243 6.92 -13.27 -15.48
CA TRP A 243 7.06 -13.92 -14.18
C TRP A 243 7.86 -13.05 -13.23
N ILE A 244 7.40 -12.98 -11.99
CA ILE A 244 8.08 -12.28 -10.88
C ILE A 244 8.30 -13.28 -9.77
N GLU A 245 9.55 -13.34 -9.31
CA GLU A 245 10.00 -14.29 -8.30
C GLU A 245 10.76 -13.59 -7.19
N LYS A 246 10.65 -14.13 -5.98
CA LYS A 246 11.34 -13.61 -4.81
C LYS A 246 11.64 -14.74 -3.85
N TRP A 247 12.93 -15.01 -3.72
CA TRP A 247 13.45 -15.93 -2.72
C TRP A 247 13.01 -15.51 -1.31
N HIS A 248 12.51 -16.47 -0.54
CA HIS A 248 12.06 -16.34 0.86
C HIS A 248 10.88 -15.40 1.12
N HIS A 249 10.12 -15.03 0.10
CA HIS A 249 8.93 -14.19 0.28
C HIS A 249 7.70 -14.81 -0.37
N GLY A 250 6.53 -14.61 0.24
CA GLY A 250 5.29 -14.58 -0.51
C GLY A 250 5.25 -13.32 -1.39
N ILE A 251 4.53 -13.40 -2.51
CA ILE A 251 4.41 -12.31 -3.47
C ILE A 251 2.95 -12.15 -3.83
N ALA A 252 2.48 -10.91 -3.85
CA ALA A 252 1.16 -10.53 -4.35
C ALA A 252 1.33 -9.45 -5.41
N LEU A 253 0.57 -9.60 -6.50
CA LEU A 253 0.55 -8.72 -7.65
C LEU A 253 -0.87 -8.21 -7.84
N ILE A 254 -0.98 -6.90 -8.05
CA ILE A 254 -2.16 -6.28 -8.66
C ILE A 254 -1.73 -5.59 -9.95
N ILE A 255 -2.48 -5.81 -11.03
CA ILE A 255 -2.16 -5.27 -12.35
C ILE A 255 -3.42 -4.80 -13.07
N TRP A 256 -3.37 -3.64 -13.73
CA TRP A 256 -4.43 -3.13 -14.57
C TRP A 256 -4.53 -3.94 -15.87
N ASP A 257 -5.71 -4.48 -16.15
CA ASP A 257 -6.04 -5.11 -17.41
C ASP A 257 -6.92 -4.14 -18.23
N SER A 258 -6.37 -3.65 -19.33
CA SER A 258 -7.06 -2.72 -20.24
C SER A 258 -8.16 -3.38 -21.07
N THR A 259 -8.11 -4.70 -21.24
CA THR A 259 -9.13 -5.49 -21.94
C THR A 259 -10.37 -5.64 -21.07
N MET A 260 -10.18 -5.96 -19.79
CA MET A 260 -11.26 -6.11 -18.82
C MET A 260 -11.65 -4.80 -18.14
N ASN A 261 -10.86 -3.74 -18.33
CA ASN A 261 -11.03 -2.44 -17.69
C ASN A 261 -11.16 -2.55 -16.16
N THR A 262 -10.32 -3.39 -15.56
CA THR A 262 -10.29 -3.65 -14.12
C THR A 262 -8.89 -4.08 -13.69
N TYR A 263 -8.64 -4.11 -12.38
CA TYR A 263 -7.44 -4.73 -11.85
C TYR A 263 -7.61 -6.24 -11.68
N LEU A 264 -6.62 -6.99 -12.16
CA LEU A 264 -6.42 -8.40 -11.86
C LEU A 264 -5.49 -8.53 -10.64
N THR A 265 -5.74 -9.56 -9.84
CA THR A 265 -4.94 -9.86 -8.66
C THR A 265 -4.53 -11.31 -8.63
N THR A 266 -3.29 -11.56 -8.24
CA THR A 266 -2.79 -12.91 -7.98
C THR A 266 -1.78 -12.90 -6.84
N ALA A 267 -1.64 -14.03 -6.17
CA ALA A 267 -0.74 -14.18 -5.06
C ALA A 267 -0.11 -15.57 -5.04
N SER A 268 1.05 -15.66 -4.41
CA SER A 268 1.76 -16.91 -4.20
C SER A 268 2.39 -16.89 -2.82
N CYS A 269 2.26 -18.01 -2.11
CA CYS A 269 2.90 -18.18 -0.82
C CYS A 269 4.41 -18.37 -0.98
N GLY A 270 5.17 -17.83 -0.03
CA GLY A 270 6.56 -18.21 0.13
C GLY A 270 6.59 -19.49 0.96
N TRP A 271 7.21 -20.55 0.45
CA TRP A 271 7.38 -21.78 1.21
C TRP A 271 8.79 -21.84 1.81
N TYR A 272 8.86 -22.22 3.08
CA TYR A 272 10.11 -22.40 3.83
C TYR A 272 10.06 -23.75 4.54
N ASN A 273 11.05 -24.59 4.29
CA ASN A 273 11.29 -25.73 5.16
C ASN A 273 12.05 -25.25 6.40
N SER A 274 11.42 -25.40 7.56
CA SER A 274 12.11 -25.48 8.86
C SER A 274 12.68 -26.88 9.04
#